data_AF-A0A2N5DD14-F1
#
_entry.id   AF-A0A2N5DD14-F1
#
_cell.length_a   1.000
_cell.length_b   1.000
_cell.length_c   1.000
_cell.angle_alpha   90.00
_cell.angle_beta   90.00
_cell.angle_gamma   90.00
#
_symmetry.space_group_name_H-M   'P 1'
#
loop_
_entity.id
_entity.type
_entity.pdbx_description
1 polymer ?
#
loop_
_entity_poly.entity_id
_entity_poly.type
_entity_poly.pdbx_seq_one_letter_code
_entity_poly.pdbx_strand_id
1 'polypeptide(L)'
;MLAGLLLSGCATVPSRPPRLLPGDPELYGELEPLLDVRSEPDALVIRLKSQGCLRKEDLRFFVEGKDAIPDVAFARRRLETCKTTGPGSAEIRFGWSELGIAGATAVRVLNPIGKAG
;
A
#
# COMPACT_ATOMS: atom_id res chain seq x y z
N MET A 1 -11.40 -39.32 38.82
CA MET A 1 -10.61 -39.61 37.61
C MET A 1 -10.83 -38.49 36.60
N LEU A 2 -9.77 -38.14 35.87
CA LEU A 2 -9.49 -36.83 35.26
C LEU A 2 -10.47 -36.39 34.15
N ALA A 3 -10.76 -35.07 34.16
CA ALA A 3 -11.34 -34.31 33.06
C ALA A 3 -10.26 -33.97 32.02
N GLY A 4 -10.55 -34.18 30.73
CA GLY A 4 -9.70 -33.75 29.62
C GLY A 4 -10.37 -32.65 28.81
N LEU A 5 -9.88 -31.41 28.93
CA LEU A 5 -10.22 -30.32 28.02
C LEU A 5 -9.34 -30.42 26.76
N LEU A 6 -9.96 -30.71 25.62
CA LEU A 6 -9.32 -30.62 24.31
C LEU A 6 -9.42 -29.18 23.82
N LEU A 7 -8.32 -28.43 23.90
CA LEU A 7 -8.16 -27.13 23.26
C LEU A 7 -7.65 -27.34 21.83
N SER A 8 -8.55 -27.32 20.85
CA SER A 8 -8.19 -27.21 19.43
C SER A 8 -7.79 -25.76 19.13
N GLY A 9 -6.49 -25.49 19.02
CA GLY A 9 -5.98 -24.20 18.57
C GLY A 9 -6.07 -24.07 17.05
N CYS A 10 -6.80 -23.07 16.56
CA CYS A 10 -6.71 -22.66 15.15
C CYS A 10 -5.34 -22.02 14.91
N ALA A 11 -4.43 -22.74 14.26
CA ALA A 11 -3.21 -22.14 13.76
C ALA A 11 -3.54 -21.27 12.53
N THR A 12 -3.71 -19.96 12.74
CA THR A 12 -3.74 -19.01 11.64
C THR A 12 -2.34 -18.92 11.05
N VAL A 13 -2.12 -19.50 9.87
CA VAL A 13 -0.88 -19.33 9.11
C VAL A 13 -0.74 -17.84 8.77
N PRO A 14 0.37 -17.17 9.12
CA PRO A 14 0.60 -15.79 8.70
C PRO A 14 0.51 -15.70 7.18
N SER A 15 -0.41 -14.89 6.68
CA SER A 15 -0.51 -14.61 5.25
C SER A 15 0.77 -13.92 4.82
N ARG A 16 1.52 -14.57 3.92
CA ARG A 16 2.69 -13.95 3.29
C ARG A 16 2.22 -12.69 2.55
N PRO A 17 2.88 -11.53 2.75
CA PRO A 17 2.52 -10.33 2.01
C PRO A 17 2.68 -10.53 0.49
N PRO A 18 1.83 -9.92 -0.34
CA PRO A 18 1.98 -9.96 -1.80
C PRO A 18 3.35 -9.43 -2.23
N ARG A 19 3.98 -10.03 -3.24
CA ARG A 19 5.17 -9.44 -3.86
C ARG A 19 4.80 -8.18 -4.64
N LEU A 20 5.65 -7.16 -4.57
CA LEU A 20 5.46 -5.95 -5.37
C LEU A 20 6.16 -6.09 -6.72
N LEU A 21 5.43 -5.78 -7.79
CA LEU A 21 5.97 -5.66 -9.13
C LEU A 21 5.92 -4.19 -9.56
N PRO A 22 6.92 -3.70 -10.30
CA PRO A 22 6.88 -2.35 -10.85
C PRO A 22 5.87 -2.26 -12.00
N GLY A 23 5.24 -1.09 -12.13
CA GLY A 23 4.57 -0.65 -13.36
C GLY A 23 5.58 -0.29 -14.46
N ASP A 24 5.05 -0.12 -15.67
CA ASP A 24 5.83 0.36 -16.81
C ASP A 24 6.09 1.88 -16.69
N PRO A 25 7.35 2.33 -16.55
CA PRO A 25 7.66 3.75 -16.40
C PRO A 25 7.34 4.57 -17.66
N GLU A 26 7.31 3.98 -18.86
CA GLU A 26 6.97 4.69 -20.10
C GLU A 26 5.47 5.00 -20.18
N LEU A 27 4.63 4.15 -19.58
CA LEU A 27 3.17 4.31 -19.56
C LEU A 27 2.69 5.15 -18.38
N TYR A 28 3.37 5.06 -17.23
CA TYR A 28 2.89 5.59 -15.96
C TYR A 28 3.80 6.63 -15.31
N GLY A 29 4.80 7.15 -16.03
CA GLY A 29 5.78 8.11 -15.53
C GLY A 29 5.19 9.43 -14.98
N GLU A 30 3.99 9.80 -15.41
CA GLU A 30 3.28 11.02 -14.98
C GLU A 30 2.39 10.81 -13.73
N LEU A 31 2.29 9.59 -13.21
CA LEU A 31 1.56 9.33 -11.96
C LEU A 31 2.30 9.92 -10.75
N GLU A 32 1.59 10.10 -9.64
CA GLU A 32 2.17 10.60 -8.39
C GLU A 32 3.41 9.75 -8.00
N PRO A 33 4.61 10.34 -7.91
CA PRO A 33 5.80 9.57 -7.60
C PRO A 33 5.82 9.16 -6.13
N LEU A 34 6.11 7.88 -5.89
CA LEU A 34 6.37 7.35 -4.56
C LEU A 34 7.86 7.47 -4.25
N LEU A 35 8.20 7.80 -3.02
CA LEU A 35 9.57 7.73 -2.49
C LEU A 35 9.94 6.31 -2.07
N ASP A 36 8.95 5.51 -1.67
CA ASP A 36 9.13 4.11 -1.29
C ASP A 36 7.77 3.39 -1.31
N VAL A 37 7.81 2.07 -1.44
CA VAL A 37 6.64 1.22 -1.30
C VAL A 37 7.05 -0.14 -0.73
N ARG A 38 6.32 -0.61 0.27
CA ARG A 38 6.56 -1.90 0.92
C ARG A 38 5.27 -2.66 1.14
N SER A 39 5.39 -3.98 1.03
CA SER A 39 4.30 -4.92 1.27
C SER A 39 4.45 -5.50 2.67
N GLU A 40 3.42 -5.33 3.49
CA GLU A 40 3.31 -5.89 4.84
C GLU A 40 2.15 -6.89 4.90
N PRO A 41 2.08 -7.79 5.91
CA PRO A 41 1.09 -8.86 5.94
C PRO A 41 -0.37 -8.40 5.80
N ASP A 42 -0.72 -7.23 6.36
CA ASP A 42 -2.07 -6.66 6.38
C ASP A 42 -2.23 -5.38 5.54
N ALA A 43 -1.15 -4.85 4.95
CA ALA A 43 -1.22 -3.61 4.19
C ALA A 43 -0.14 -3.40 3.12
N LEU A 44 -0.46 -2.52 2.18
CA LEU A 44 0.49 -1.81 1.34
C LEU A 44 0.84 -0.48 2.02
N VAL A 45 2.13 -0.24 2.25
CA VAL A 45 2.59 1.05 2.78
C VAL A 45 3.35 1.80 1.71
N ILE A 46 2.92 3.03 1.45
CA ILE A 46 3.54 3.94 0.50
C ILE A 46 4.16 5.12 1.24
N ARG A 47 5.28 5.62 0.74
CA ARG A 47 5.89 6.86 1.21
C ARG A 47 5.91 7.87 0.08
N LEU A 48 5.45 9.08 0.32
CA LEU A 48 5.42 10.16 -0.67
C LEU A 48 6.00 11.44 -0.07
N LYS A 49 6.33 12.41 -0.93
CA LYS A 49 6.71 13.75 -0.48
C LYS A 49 5.57 14.38 0.32
N SER A 50 5.87 15.14 1.36
CA SER A 50 4.88 15.78 2.21
C SER A 50 5.34 17.17 2.63
N GLN A 51 4.39 18.08 2.84
CA GLN A 51 4.62 19.37 3.51
C GLN A 51 4.33 19.27 5.02
N GLY A 52 3.99 18.07 5.51
CA GLY A 52 3.80 17.79 6.93
C GLY A 52 2.35 17.63 7.35
N CYS A 53 1.39 17.74 6.44
CA CYS A 53 -0.02 17.54 6.75
C CYS A 53 -0.74 16.56 5.84
N LEU A 54 -0.04 15.85 4.95
CA LEU A 54 -0.62 14.81 4.12
C LEU A 54 -1.31 13.74 4.99
N ARG A 55 -2.60 13.52 4.72
CA ARG A 55 -3.38 12.44 5.35
C ARG A 55 -3.88 11.46 4.31
N LYS A 56 -4.29 10.29 4.77
CA LYS A 56 -4.79 9.22 3.91
C LYS A 56 -6.00 9.65 3.08
N GLU A 57 -6.91 10.44 3.65
CA GLU A 57 -8.09 10.98 2.98
C GLU A 57 -7.78 11.99 1.85
N ASP A 58 -6.55 12.53 1.84
CA ASP A 58 -6.03 13.39 0.77
C ASP A 58 -5.53 12.60 -0.43
N LEU A 59 -5.45 11.27 -0.30
CA LEU A 59 -5.11 10.37 -1.38
C LEU A 59 -6.36 9.67 -1.93
N ARG A 60 -6.20 9.20 -3.15
CA ARG A 60 -7.10 8.27 -3.83
C ARG A 60 -6.26 7.12 -4.35
N PHE A 61 -6.87 5.94 -4.40
CA PHE A 61 -6.30 4.79 -5.07
C PHE A 61 -7.23 4.35 -6.20
N PHE A 62 -6.63 3.72 -7.21
CA PHE A 62 -7.30 3.01 -8.29
C PHE A 62 -6.76 1.58 -8.31
N VAL A 63 -7.65 0.61 -8.47
CA VAL A 63 -7.30 -0.81 -8.58
C VAL A 63 -8.00 -1.39 -9.81
N GLU A 64 -7.22 -2.03 -10.69
CA GLU A 64 -7.72 -2.82 -11.81
C GLU A 64 -7.36 -4.29 -11.57
N GLY A 65 -8.36 -5.15 -11.59
CA GLY A 65 -8.26 -6.55 -11.15
C GLY A 65 -8.62 -7.57 -12.22
N LYS A 66 -8.73 -7.16 -13.49
CA LYS A 66 -9.06 -8.07 -14.61
C LYS A 66 -7.99 -9.13 -14.86
N ASP A 67 -6.74 -8.85 -14.48
CA ASP A 67 -5.62 -9.76 -14.64
C ASP A 67 -5.33 -10.58 -13.39
N ALA A 68 -4.53 -11.64 -13.56
CA ALA A 68 -4.10 -12.49 -12.44
C ALA A 68 -3.26 -11.73 -11.37
N ILE A 69 -2.72 -10.57 -11.72
CA ILE A 69 -1.97 -9.68 -10.84
C ILE A 69 -2.70 -8.33 -10.87
N PRO A 70 -3.33 -7.89 -9.78
CA PRO A 70 -4.01 -6.61 -9.75
C PRO A 70 -3.00 -5.47 -9.84
N ASP A 71 -3.37 -4.45 -10.59
CA ASP A 71 -2.65 -3.19 -10.71
C ASP A 71 -3.22 -2.19 -9.70
N VAL A 72 -2.35 -1.45 -8.99
CA VAL A 72 -2.74 -0.39 -8.07
C VAL A 72 -1.99 0.91 -8.38
N ALA A 73 -2.71 2.02 -8.33
CA ALA A 73 -2.16 3.37 -8.45
C ALA A 73 -2.69 4.28 -7.33
N PHE A 74 -1.88 5.25 -6.92
CA PHE A 74 -2.22 6.28 -5.94
C PHE A 74 -2.12 7.68 -6.56
N ALA A 75 -2.99 8.59 -6.14
CA ALA A 75 -2.96 9.98 -6.57
C ALA A 75 -3.39 10.92 -5.44
N ARG A 76 -2.92 12.17 -5.48
CA ARG A 76 -3.45 13.21 -4.59
C ARG A 76 -4.82 13.65 -5.06
N ARG A 77 -5.77 13.64 -4.13
CA ARG A 77 -7.07 14.32 -4.27
C ARG A 77 -6.97 15.79 -3.90
N ARG A 78 -6.16 16.13 -2.91
CA ARG A 78 -6.00 17.49 -2.38
C ARG A 78 -4.53 17.83 -2.25
N LEU A 79 -4.20 19.09 -2.54
CA LEU A 79 -2.89 19.64 -2.26
C LEU A 79 -2.78 19.99 -0.77
N GLU A 80 -1.59 19.81 -0.22
CA GLU A 80 -1.28 20.30 1.12
C GLU A 80 -1.21 21.83 1.09
N THR A 81 -1.93 22.48 2.01
CA THR A 81 -1.96 23.94 2.14
C THR A 81 -1.52 24.41 3.53
N CYS A 82 -1.00 23.49 4.35
CA CYS A 82 -0.53 23.79 5.69
C CYS A 82 0.77 24.59 5.66
N LYS A 83 0.90 25.55 6.59
CA LYS A 83 2.13 26.31 6.81
C LYS A 83 2.91 25.72 7.99
N THR A 84 3.13 24.41 7.97
CA THR A 84 3.85 23.71 9.04
C THR A 84 5.22 23.26 8.55
N THR A 85 6.17 23.16 9.48
CA THR A 85 7.44 22.47 9.25
C THR A 85 7.26 21.04 9.73
N GLY A 86 6.74 20.18 8.88
CA GLY A 86 6.66 18.74 9.15
C GLY A 86 7.77 17.96 8.42
N PRO A 87 7.79 16.62 8.60
CA PRO A 87 8.68 15.77 7.82
C PRO A 87 8.45 15.96 6.31
N GLY A 88 9.52 16.00 5.51
CA GLY A 88 9.44 16.15 4.05
C GLY A 88 8.82 14.97 3.30
N SER A 89 8.37 13.95 4.03
CA SER A 89 7.67 12.78 3.51
C SER A 89 6.65 12.26 4.52
N ALA A 90 5.61 11.59 4.04
CA ALA A 90 4.64 10.91 4.87
C ALA A 90 4.50 9.45 4.43
N GLU A 91 4.36 8.56 5.41
CA GLU A 91 4.01 7.16 5.18
C GLU A 91 2.50 6.98 5.35
N ILE A 92 1.86 6.40 4.34
CA ILE A 92 0.42 6.12 4.35
C ILE A 92 0.21 4.62 4.16
N ARG A 93 -0.58 4.03 5.06
CA ARG A 93 -0.92 2.61 5.07
C ARG A 93 -2.30 2.38 4.47
N PHE A 94 -2.40 1.50 3.48
CA PHE A 94 -3.66 1.02 2.91
C PHE A 94 -3.82 -0.47 3.19
N GLY A 95 -4.93 -0.85 3.84
CA GLY A 95 -5.19 -2.26 4.12
C GLY A 95 -5.43 -3.03 2.82
N TRP A 96 -5.02 -4.30 2.77
CA TRP A 96 -5.27 -5.12 1.58
C TRP A 96 -6.76 -5.25 1.25
N SER A 97 -7.60 -5.41 2.28
CA SER A 97 -9.07 -5.44 2.15
C SER A 97 -9.66 -4.10 1.71
N GLU A 98 -9.07 -2.98 2.14
CA GLU A 98 -9.48 -1.64 1.73
C GLU A 98 -9.20 -1.40 0.24
N LEU A 99 -8.08 -1.91 -0.27
CA LEU A 99 -7.76 -1.88 -1.69
C LEU A 99 -8.61 -2.87 -2.51
N GLY A 100 -9.40 -3.74 -1.86
CA GLY A 100 -10.11 -4.83 -2.54
C GLY A 100 -9.18 -5.94 -3.05
N ILE A 101 -7.95 -6.01 -2.55
CA ILE A 101 -6.92 -6.97 -2.96
C ILE A 101 -6.83 -8.07 -1.89
N ALA A 102 -7.67 -9.10 -2.00
CA ALA A 102 -7.66 -10.23 -1.06
C ALA A 102 -6.94 -11.44 -1.66
N GLY A 103 -5.99 -12.02 -0.93
CA GLY A 103 -5.33 -13.28 -1.31
C GLY A 103 -4.37 -13.20 -2.52
N ALA A 104 -4.06 -12.01 -3.01
CA ALA A 104 -3.14 -11.83 -4.12
C ALA A 104 -1.72 -12.28 -3.74
N THR A 105 -1.06 -13.03 -4.62
CA THR A 105 0.35 -13.43 -4.41
C THR A 105 1.34 -12.36 -4.85
N ALA A 106 0.89 -11.45 -5.71
CA ALA A 106 1.63 -10.29 -6.18
C ALA A 106 0.66 -9.14 -6.49
N VAL A 107 1.17 -7.92 -6.46
CA VAL A 107 0.47 -6.69 -6.83
C VAL A 107 1.42 -5.83 -7.64
N ARG A 108 0.95 -5.21 -8.72
CA ARG A 108 1.75 -4.26 -9.49
C ARG A 108 1.45 -2.84 -9.03
N VAL A 109 2.49 -2.12 -8.63
CA VAL A 109 2.37 -0.71 -8.25
C VAL A 109 2.71 0.13 -9.46
N LEU A 110 1.72 0.83 -10.01
CA LEU A 110 1.86 1.59 -11.25
C LEU A 110 2.60 2.91 -11.04
N ASN A 111 2.54 3.49 -9.84
CA ASN A 111 3.24 4.72 -9.55
C ASN A 111 4.74 4.56 -9.74
N PRO A 112 5.42 5.55 -10.36
CA PRO A 112 6.87 5.53 -10.45
C PRO A 112 7.45 5.64 -9.03
N ILE A 113 8.47 4.84 -8.75
CA ILE A 113 9.19 4.87 -7.48
C ILE A 113 10.50 5.63 -7.71
N GLY A 114 10.60 6.83 -7.16
CA GLY A 114 11.80 7.65 -7.25
C GLY A 114 12.98 6.99 -6.52
N LYS A 115 14.21 7.26 -6.95
CA LYS A 115 15.37 7.02 -6.10
C LYS A 115 15.26 7.97 -4.91
N ALA A 116 15.38 7.45 -3.68
CA ALA A 116 15.54 8.29 -2.50
C ALA A 116 16.67 9.30 -2.80
N GLY A 117 16.31 10.57 -2.88
CA GLY A 117 17.27 11.66 -3.03
C GLY A 117 18.14 11.82 -1.80
#